data_AF-A0A0G0RIP4-F1
#
_entry.id   AF-A0A0G0RIP4-F1
#
_cell.length_a   1.000
_cell.length_b   1.000
_cell.length_c   1.000
_cell.angle_alpha   90.00
_cell.angle_beta   90.00
_cell.angle_gamma   90.00
#
_symmetry.space_group_name_H-M   'P 1'
#
loop_
_entity.id
_entity.type
_entity.pdbx_description
1 polymer ?
#
loop_
_entity_poly.entity_id
_entity_poly.type
_entity_poly.pdbx_seq_one_letter_code
_entity_poly.pdbx_strand_id
1 'polypeptide(L)'
;MKVRWSRENKVRRPHKIVKRNTMKTLNAKLEKRTRRHTKIRAKVSGTKEKPRLSVHKSNKHISAQLIDDENSKTIASVHSREVKAKSMTEKAVLVGEAIAKKAIDKKIKEVVFDRGGFIYTGNIKALADGARKGGLKF
;
A
#
# COMPACT_ATOMS: atom_id res chain seq x y z
N MET A 1 26.28 -15.07 63.27
CA MET A 1 25.48 -13.86 63.62
C MET A 1 25.17 -13.08 62.35
N LYS A 2 23.90 -12.67 62.20
CA LYS A 2 23.30 -11.94 61.07
C LYS A 2 23.85 -10.51 60.98
N VAL A 3 24.03 -9.99 59.76
CA VAL A 3 23.61 -8.61 59.46
C VAL A 3 23.10 -8.54 58.03
N ARG A 4 21.76 -8.48 57.96
CA ARG A 4 20.90 -8.38 56.78
C ARG A 4 20.91 -6.91 56.35
N TRP A 5 21.60 -6.57 55.26
CA TRP A 5 21.49 -5.22 54.70
C TRP A 5 20.16 -5.06 53.96
N SER A 6 19.46 -3.98 54.33
CA SER A 6 18.08 -3.66 54.00
C SER A 6 17.91 -3.32 52.51
N ARG A 7 16.83 -3.83 51.92
CA ARG A 7 16.39 -3.46 50.57
C ARG A 7 15.81 -2.04 50.64
N GLU A 8 16.61 -1.06 50.27
CA GLU A 8 16.12 0.30 50.11
C GLU A 8 15.37 0.45 48.78
N ASN A 9 14.08 0.76 48.88
CA ASN A 9 13.14 0.95 47.79
C ASN A 9 13.62 2.07 46.84
N LYS A 10 14.29 1.70 45.75
CA LYS A 10 14.34 2.54 44.54
C LYS A 10 12.94 2.62 43.95
N VAL A 11 12.18 3.65 44.34
CA VAL A 11 10.97 4.08 43.63
C VAL A 11 11.39 4.38 42.19
N ARG A 12 11.14 3.43 41.27
CA ARG A 12 11.31 3.65 39.84
C ARG A 12 10.33 4.74 39.45
N ARG A 13 10.81 5.99 39.33
CA ARG A 13 10.04 7.10 38.78
C ARG A 13 9.38 6.61 37.48
N PRO A 14 8.05 6.68 37.35
CA PRO A 14 7.39 6.20 36.14
C PRO A 14 7.97 6.99 34.96
N HIS A 15 8.49 6.25 33.98
CA HIS A 15 8.99 6.82 32.74
C HIS A 15 7.87 7.69 32.18
N LYS A 16 8.05 9.02 32.14
CA LYS A 16 7.04 9.95 31.61
C LYS A 16 6.71 9.49 30.20
N ILE A 17 5.54 8.88 30.03
CA ILE A 17 5.01 8.56 28.71
C ILE A 17 4.74 9.93 28.07
N VAL A 18 5.70 10.41 27.28
CA VAL A 18 5.52 11.57 26.42
C VAL A 18 4.34 11.20 25.53
N LYS A 19 3.15 11.71 25.84
CA LYS A 19 1.99 11.65 24.95
C LYS A 19 2.36 12.48 23.72
N ARG A 20 3.08 11.86 22.78
CA ARG A 20 3.47 12.47 21.50
C ARG A 20 2.19 12.86 20.79
N ASN A 21 2.15 14.07 20.26
CA ASN A 21 1.03 14.63 19.53
C ASN A 21 0.83 13.87 18.20
N THR A 22 0.15 12.73 18.26
CA THR A 22 0.03 11.72 17.18
C THR A 22 -0.67 12.27 15.94
N MET A 23 -1.65 13.16 16.12
CA MET A 23 -2.43 13.80 15.06
C MET A 23 -1.55 14.59 14.07
N LYS A 24 -0.62 15.41 14.59
CA LYS A 24 0.26 16.25 13.75
C LYS A 24 1.21 15.42 12.87
N THR A 25 1.66 14.27 13.37
CA THR A 25 2.59 13.39 12.65
C THR A 25 1.92 12.55 11.55
N LEU A 26 0.66 12.14 11.76
CA LEU A 26 -0.11 11.39 10.76
C LEU A 26 -0.45 12.25 9.54
N ASN A 27 -0.87 13.50 9.78
CA ASN A 27 -1.18 14.46 8.72
C ASN A 27 0.06 14.77 7.87
N ALA A 28 1.21 15.05 8.52
CA ALA A 28 2.47 15.30 7.81
C ALA A 28 2.92 14.10 6.94
N LYS A 29 2.66 12.85 7.36
CA LYS A 29 2.97 11.65 6.58
C LYS A 29 2.06 11.53 5.36
N LEU A 30 0.78 11.82 5.53
CA LEU A 30 -0.21 11.80 4.45
C LEU A 30 0.12 12.87 3.41
N GLU A 31 0.38 14.11 3.82
CA GLU A 31 0.77 15.21 2.94
C GLU A 31 2.02 14.88 2.12
N LYS A 32 3.06 14.34 2.75
CA LYS A 32 4.29 13.90 2.05
C LYS A 32 4.01 12.80 1.02
N ARG A 33 3.04 11.91 1.29
CA ARG A 33 2.60 10.90 0.31
C ARG A 33 1.84 11.57 -0.82
N THR A 34 0.84 12.40 -0.52
CA THR A 34 0.02 13.10 -1.51
C THR A 34 0.90 13.92 -2.46
N ARG A 35 1.85 14.68 -1.94
CA ARG A 35 2.81 15.45 -2.76
C ARG A 35 3.60 14.58 -3.73
N ARG A 36 4.13 13.43 -3.27
CA ARG A 36 4.85 12.47 -4.13
C ARG A 36 3.94 11.85 -5.18
N HIS A 37 2.71 11.52 -4.79
CA HIS A 37 1.71 10.95 -5.66
C HIS A 37 1.29 11.93 -6.76
N THR A 38 1.04 13.21 -6.43
CA THR A 38 0.77 14.26 -7.42
C THR A 38 1.94 14.43 -8.39
N LYS A 39 3.19 14.42 -7.89
CA LYS A 39 4.39 14.49 -8.76
C LYS A 39 4.51 13.31 -9.72
N ILE A 40 4.13 12.10 -9.28
CA ILE A 40 4.13 10.91 -10.16
C ILE A 40 3.01 11.04 -11.20
N ARG A 41 1.81 11.44 -10.78
CA ARG A 41 0.65 11.66 -11.67
C ARG A 41 0.87 12.75 -12.71
N ALA A 42 1.74 13.71 -12.45
CA ALA A 42 2.12 14.71 -13.46
C ALA A 42 2.82 14.09 -14.70
N LYS A 43 3.40 12.89 -14.57
CA LYS A 43 4.06 12.16 -15.66
C LYS A 43 3.29 10.93 -16.13
N VAL A 44 2.43 10.39 -15.26
CA VAL A 44 1.73 9.12 -15.47
C VAL A 44 0.24 9.41 -15.60
N SER A 45 -0.26 9.27 -16.82
CA SER A 45 -1.69 9.31 -17.17
C SER A 45 -2.12 7.98 -17.77
N GLY A 46 -3.38 7.60 -17.54
CA GLY A 46 -4.00 6.43 -18.15
C GLY A 46 -5.05 6.82 -19.19
N THR A 47 -5.04 6.16 -20.34
CA THR A 47 -6.08 6.27 -21.37
C THR A 47 -6.94 5.01 -21.38
N LYS A 48 -8.00 4.97 -22.20
CA LYS A 48 -8.84 3.78 -22.35
C LYS A 48 -8.05 2.54 -22.82
N GLU A 49 -7.05 2.73 -23.67
CA GLU A 49 -6.20 1.66 -24.20
C GLU A 49 -5.11 1.25 -23.21
N LYS A 50 -4.53 2.23 -22.50
CA LYS A 50 -3.49 2.03 -21.48
C LYS A 50 -3.93 2.61 -20.15
N PRO A 51 -4.87 1.96 -19.45
CA PRO A 51 -5.37 2.49 -18.20
C PRO A 51 -4.30 2.42 -17.11
N ARG A 52 -4.46 3.29 -16.12
CA ARG A 52 -3.52 3.41 -15.01
C ARG A 52 -3.87 2.42 -13.90
N LEU A 53 -2.91 1.57 -13.54
CA LEU A 53 -3.00 0.67 -12.41
C LEU A 53 -2.57 1.38 -11.12
N SER A 54 -3.55 1.92 -10.41
CA SER A 54 -3.37 2.63 -9.14
C SER A 54 -3.31 1.65 -7.96
N VAL A 55 -2.24 1.73 -7.17
CA VAL A 55 -2.04 0.89 -5.98
C VAL A 55 -2.22 1.71 -4.69
N HIS A 56 -3.04 1.19 -3.77
CA HIS A 56 -3.17 1.72 -2.42
C HIS A 56 -2.78 0.67 -1.38
N LYS A 57 -1.89 1.04 -0.47
CA LYS A 57 -1.42 0.20 0.63
C LYS A 57 -1.76 0.84 1.97
N SER A 58 -2.38 0.06 2.85
CA SER A 58 -2.48 0.32 4.29
C SER A 58 -1.61 -0.68 5.07
N ASN A 59 -1.66 -0.62 6.41
CA ASN A 59 -0.94 -1.58 7.24
C ASN A 59 -1.50 -3.00 7.12
N LYS A 60 -2.81 -3.14 6.91
CA LYS A 60 -3.54 -4.43 6.93
C LYS A 60 -4.06 -4.88 5.57
N HIS A 61 -4.12 -3.96 4.61
CA HIS A 61 -4.77 -4.20 3.32
C HIS A 61 -3.99 -3.55 2.17
N ILE A 62 -4.12 -4.14 1.00
CA ILE A 62 -3.68 -3.60 -0.28
C ILE A 62 -4.86 -3.65 -1.25
N SER A 63 -4.96 -2.65 -2.11
CA SER A 63 -5.96 -2.60 -3.18
C SER A 63 -5.33 -2.09 -4.47
N ALA A 64 -5.89 -2.55 -5.57
CA ALA A 64 -5.49 -2.16 -6.92
C ALA A 64 -6.73 -1.76 -7.72
N GLN A 65 -6.59 -0.70 -8.51
CA GLN A 65 -7.65 -0.18 -9.37
C GLN A 65 -7.08 0.11 -10.75
N LEU A 66 -7.80 -0.28 -11.79
CA LEU A 66 -7.56 0.14 -13.17
C LEU A 66 -8.47 1.31 -13.48
N ILE A 67 -7.86 2.46 -13.75
CA ILE A 67 -8.55 3.73 -13.93
C ILE A 67 -8.26 4.24 -15.34
N ASP A 68 -9.32 4.66 -16.03
CA ASP A 68 -9.25 5.48 -17.22
C ASP A 68 -9.38 6.95 -16.80
N ASP A 69 -8.31 7.73 -16.97
CA ASP A 69 -8.26 9.12 -16.53
C ASP A 69 -9.03 10.05 -17.48
N GLU A 70 -9.22 9.68 -18.75
CA GLU A 70 -10.00 10.49 -19.73
C GLU A 70 -11.47 10.53 -19.34
N ASN A 71 -12.02 9.35 -19.05
CA ASN A 71 -13.43 9.21 -18.66
C ASN A 71 -13.64 9.28 -17.14
N SER A 72 -12.56 9.40 -16.36
CA SER A 72 -12.58 9.33 -14.89
C SER A 72 -13.33 8.10 -14.34
N LYS A 73 -13.28 6.98 -15.06
CA LYS A 73 -14.00 5.74 -14.73
C LYS A 73 -13.03 4.67 -14.27
N THR A 74 -13.43 3.97 -13.20
CA THR A 74 -12.71 2.76 -12.77
C THR A 74 -13.19 1.58 -13.57
N ILE A 75 -12.31 1.00 -14.38
CA ILE A 75 -12.61 -0.16 -15.21
C ILE A 75 -12.69 -1.40 -14.33
N ALA A 76 -11.70 -1.66 -13.49
CA ALA A 76 -11.68 -2.81 -12.60
C ALA A 76 -11.07 -2.46 -11.26
N SER A 77 -11.54 -3.11 -10.20
CA SER A 77 -11.02 -2.95 -8.85
C SER A 77 -10.90 -4.30 -8.16
N VAL A 78 -9.88 -4.42 -7.32
CA VAL A 78 -9.66 -5.57 -6.44
C VAL A 78 -9.19 -5.06 -5.08
N HIS A 79 -9.81 -5.59 -4.03
CA HIS A 79 -9.41 -5.32 -2.66
C HIS A 79 -8.94 -6.60 -1.96
N SER A 80 -7.84 -6.54 -1.21
CA SER A 80 -7.31 -7.65 -0.41
C SER A 80 -8.24 -8.20 0.70
N ARG A 81 -9.47 -7.68 0.82
CA ARG A 81 -10.50 -8.22 1.73
C ARG A 81 -11.23 -9.40 1.11
N GLU A 82 -11.33 -9.43 -0.22
CA GLU A 82 -11.92 -10.53 -0.99
C GLU A 82 -10.97 -11.74 -1.07
N VAL A 83 -9.69 -11.53 -0.75
CA VAL A 83 -8.65 -12.55 -0.83
C VAL A 83 -8.27 -13.03 0.57
N LYS A 84 -8.39 -14.34 0.80
CA LYS A 84 -7.94 -14.99 2.04
C LYS A 84 -6.48 -15.38 1.93
N ALA A 85 -5.61 -14.64 2.59
CA ALA A 85 -4.19 -14.98 2.76
C ALA A 85 -3.68 -14.54 4.13
N LYS A 86 -2.63 -15.20 4.62
CA LYS A 86 -2.09 -14.97 5.98
C LYS A 86 -1.16 -13.77 5.99
N SER A 87 -0.28 -13.65 5.01
CA SER A 87 0.68 -12.54 4.93
C SER A 87 0.21 -11.41 4.00
N MET A 88 0.69 -10.19 4.27
CA MET A 88 0.42 -9.04 3.40
C MET A 88 1.07 -9.16 2.02
N THR A 89 2.16 -9.92 1.92
CA THR A 89 2.89 -10.13 0.68
C THR A 89 2.16 -11.13 -0.22
N GLU A 90 1.65 -12.24 0.34
CA GLU A 90 0.75 -13.15 -0.38
C GLU A 90 -0.50 -12.43 -0.88
N LYS A 91 -1.14 -11.61 -0.03
CA LYS A 91 -2.29 -10.78 -0.44
C LYS A 91 -1.95 -9.89 -1.63
N ALA A 92 -0.75 -9.32 -1.67
CA ALA A 92 -0.32 -8.46 -2.76
C ALA A 92 -0.18 -9.23 -4.08
N VAL A 93 0.43 -10.41 -4.05
CA VAL A 93 0.56 -11.29 -5.24
C VAL A 93 -0.82 -11.67 -5.77
N LEU A 94 -1.70 -12.17 -4.90
CA LEU A 94 -3.04 -12.62 -5.27
C LEU A 94 -3.91 -11.47 -5.80
N VAL A 95 -3.80 -10.26 -5.22
CA VAL A 95 -4.48 -9.07 -5.74
C VAL A 95 -3.95 -8.70 -7.13
N GLY A 96 -2.63 -8.82 -7.36
CA GLY A 96 -2.00 -8.62 -8.67
C GLY A 96 -2.50 -9.60 -9.73
N GLU A 97 -2.60 -10.89 -9.40
CA GLU A 97 -3.14 -11.91 -10.31
C GLU A 97 -4.63 -11.69 -10.59
N ALA A 98 -5.41 -11.36 -9.56
CA ALA A 98 -6.84 -11.12 -9.70
C ALA A 98 -7.16 -9.88 -10.55
N ILE A 99 -6.38 -8.80 -10.43
CA ILE A 99 -6.58 -7.61 -11.28
C ILE A 99 -6.20 -7.89 -12.73
N ALA A 100 -5.17 -8.72 -12.95
CA ALA A 100 -4.77 -9.12 -14.31
C ALA A 100 -5.86 -9.93 -15.02
N LYS A 101 -6.47 -10.91 -14.33
CA LYS A 101 -7.61 -11.67 -14.87
C LYS A 101 -8.76 -10.74 -15.28
N LYS A 102 -9.17 -9.84 -14.37
CA LYS A 102 -10.21 -8.84 -14.65
C LYS A 102 -9.86 -7.89 -15.80
N ALA A 103 -8.58 -7.59 -15.99
CA ALA A 103 -8.12 -6.74 -17.09
C ALA A 103 -8.20 -7.46 -18.44
N ILE A 104 -7.78 -8.73 -18.47
CA ILE A 104 -7.84 -9.59 -19.66
C ILE A 104 -9.29 -9.82 -20.09
N ASP A 105 -10.20 -10.07 -19.14
CA ASP A 105 -11.64 -10.21 -19.40
C ASP A 105 -12.21 -8.95 -20.08
N LYS A 106 -11.64 -7.78 -19.75
CA LYS A 106 -11.99 -6.48 -20.33
C LYS A 106 -11.12 -6.10 -21.54
N LYS A 107 -10.34 -7.06 -22.06
CA LYS A 107 -9.47 -6.95 -23.25
C LYS A 107 -8.35 -5.91 -23.13
N ILE A 108 -7.91 -5.59 -21.92
CA ILE A 108 -6.80 -4.66 -21.65
C ILE A 108 -5.52 -5.46 -21.44
N LYS A 109 -4.51 -5.23 -22.29
CA LYS A 109 -3.22 -5.94 -22.25
C LYS A 109 -2.07 -5.07 -21.72
N GLU A 110 -2.12 -3.78 -22.01
CA GLU A 110 -1.09 -2.81 -21.61
C GLU A 110 -1.67 -1.84 -20.59
N VAL A 111 -0.93 -1.61 -19.52
CA VAL A 111 -1.33 -0.69 -18.44
C VAL A 111 -0.14 0.14 -18.00
N VAL A 112 -0.39 1.28 -17.38
CA VAL A 112 0.68 2.08 -16.77
C VAL A 112 0.65 1.89 -15.26
N PHE A 113 1.78 1.52 -14.67
CA PHE A 113 1.85 1.24 -13.24
C PHE A 113 2.01 2.51 -12.38
N ASP A 114 1.02 2.79 -11.53
CA ASP A 114 1.07 3.87 -10.55
C ASP A 114 1.24 3.30 -9.12
N ARG A 115 2.44 3.48 -8.59
CA ARG A 115 2.83 3.08 -7.23
C ARG A 115 2.17 3.90 -6.11
N GLY A 116 1.29 4.85 -6.40
CA GLY A 116 0.43 5.49 -5.39
C GLY A 116 1.16 6.39 -4.37
N GLY A 117 2.36 6.87 -4.72
CA GLY A 117 3.24 7.65 -3.85
C GLY A 117 4.07 6.82 -2.85
N PHE A 118 4.01 5.50 -2.93
CA PHE A 118 4.81 4.59 -2.13
C PHE A 118 6.13 4.21 -2.83
N ILE A 119 7.06 3.63 -2.07
CA ILE A 119 8.36 3.16 -2.59
C ILE A 119 8.14 1.79 -3.24
N TYR A 120 8.72 1.57 -4.41
CA TYR A 120 8.64 0.29 -5.13
C TYR A 120 9.51 -0.78 -4.46
N THR A 121 8.99 -1.36 -3.38
CA THR A 121 9.66 -2.40 -2.56
C THR A 121 8.62 -3.30 -1.91
N GLY A 122 9.04 -4.49 -1.48
CA GLY A 122 8.23 -5.44 -0.72
C GLY A 122 6.88 -5.70 -1.38
N ASN A 123 5.78 -5.36 -0.68
CA ASN A 123 4.42 -5.64 -1.13
C ASN A 123 4.06 -4.99 -2.48
N ILE A 124 4.61 -3.82 -2.81
CA ILE A 124 4.28 -3.16 -4.09
C ILE A 124 4.97 -3.87 -5.24
N LYS A 125 6.21 -4.31 -5.03
CA LYS A 125 6.92 -5.16 -5.98
C LYS A 125 6.19 -6.50 -6.14
N ALA A 126 5.78 -7.13 -5.04
CA ALA A 126 5.05 -8.39 -5.08
C ALA A 126 3.70 -8.29 -5.84
N LEU A 127 2.99 -7.17 -5.69
CA LEU A 127 1.76 -6.91 -6.47
C LEU A 127 2.07 -6.76 -7.96
N ALA A 128 3.12 -6.01 -8.30
CA ALA A 128 3.53 -5.83 -9.68
C ALA A 128 3.97 -7.15 -10.31
N ASP A 129 4.76 -7.96 -9.59
CA ASP A 129 5.20 -9.27 -10.05
C ASP A 129 4.00 -10.21 -10.26
N GLY A 130 3.00 -10.18 -9.37
CA GLY A 130 1.74 -10.92 -9.54
C GLY A 130 0.93 -10.48 -10.76
N ALA A 131 0.84 -9.17 -11.00
CA ALA A 131 0.17 -8.62 -12.18
C ALA A 131 0.87 -9.01 -13.49
N ARG A 132 2.21 -9.01 -13.51
CA ARG A 132 3.01 -9.48 -14.65
C ARG A 132 2.82 -10.96 -14.94
N LYS A 133 2.79 -11.80 -13.89
CA LYS A 133 2.47 -13.23 -14.02
C LYS A 133 1.06 -13.46 -14.59
N GLY A 134 0.13 -12.59 -14.23
CA GLY A 134 -1.23 -12.60 -14.78
C GLY A 134 -1.34 -12.10 -16.22
N GLY A 135 -0.25 -11.72 -16.88
CA GLY A 135 -0.22 -11.37 -18.31
C GLY A 135 -0.39 -9.88 -18.63
N LEU A 136 -0.44 -9.01 -17.62
CA LEU A 136 -0.42 -7.56 -17.83
C LEU A 136 0.98 -7.08 -18.20
N LYS A 137 1.08 -6.27 -19.25
CA LYS A 137 2.33 -5.64 -19.69
C LYS A 137 2.42 -4.20 -19.18
N PHE A 138 3.45 -3.93 -18.37
CA PHE A 138 3.78 -2.61 -17.82
C PHE A 138 5.21 -2.52 -17.26
#